data_AF-A0A0D0CJL6-F1
#
_entry.id   AF-A0A0D0CJL6-F1
#
_cell.length_a   1.000
_cell.length_b   1.000
_cell.length_c   1.000
_cell.angle_alpha   90.00
_cell.angle_beta   90.00
_cell.angle_gamma   90.00
#
_symmetry.space_group_name_H-M   'P 1'
#
loop_
_entity.id
_entity.type
_entity.pdbx_description
1 polymer ?
#
loop_
_entity_poly.entity_id
_entity_poly.type
_entity_poly.pdbx_seq_one_letter_code
_entity_poly.pdbx_strand_id
1 'polypeptide(L)'
;VVKLLLEKGADVNAKGGQYGNALQGAAAGSWQGEGVIKLLLERGADINAQGGQYGNSLQAAVVRGNDAAVKLLLDKGADINAQGGQYDTALQAAAANAHGQKAVVKLLLEKGADINAQGGKYGNALQAAAA
;
A
#
# COMPACT_ATOMS: atom_id res chain seq x y z
N VAL A 1 17.20 13.78 2.15
CA VAL A 1 16.40 14.58 1.19
C VAL A 1 14.96 14.79 1.67
N VAL A 2 14.17 13.73 1.91
CA VAL A 2 12.75 13.87 2.35
C VAL A 2 12.58 14.81 3.55
N LYS A 3 13.33 14.59 4.64
CA LYS A 3 13.29 15.45 5.84
C LYS A 3 13.53 16.93 5.53
N LEU A 4 14.54 17.23 4.71
CA LEU A 4 14.88 18.59 4.31
C LEU A 4 13.74 19.26 3.52
N LEU A 5 13.11 18.54 2.59
CA LEU A 5 11.99 19.09 1.81
C LEU A 5 10.80 19.44 2.71
N LEU A 6 10.45 18.55 3.66
CA LEU A 6 9.39 18.80 4.63
C LEU A 6 9.74 19.99 5.56
N GLU A 7 11.00 20.13 5.97
CA GLU A 7 11.47 21.30 6.74
C GLU A 7 11.43 22.61 5.94
N LYS A 8 11.42 22.54 4.60
CA LYS A 8 11.23 23.70 3.71
C LYS A 8 9.77 23.94 3.32
N GLY A 9 8.82 23.26 3.97
CA GLY A 9 7.39 23.51 3.78
C GLY A 9 6.77 22.75 2.60
N ALA A 10 7.41 21.69 2.10
CA ALA A 10 6.75 20.80 1.14
C ALA A 10 5.47 20.22 1.75
N ASP A 11 4.38 20.25 1.00
CA ASP A 11 3.12 19.62 1.39
C ASP A 11 3.28 18.10 1.39
N VAL A 12 3.17 17.50 2.59
CA VAL A 12 3.30 16.06 2.81
C VAL A 12 2.22 15.25 2.07
N ASN A 13 1.06 15.87 1.81
CA ASN A 13 -0.10 15.25 1.18
C ASN A 13 -0.28 15.66 -0.28
N ALA A 14 0.71 16.33 -0.88
CA ALA A 14 0.69 16.69 -2.29
C ALA A 14 0.41 15.46 -3.16
N LYS A 15 -0.63 15.56 -3.98
CA LYS A 15 -1.05 14.47 -4.88
C LYS A 15 -0.48 14.69 -6.28
N GLY A 16 -0.04 13.61 -6.92
CA GLY A 16 0.41 13.62 -8.31
C GLY A 16 1.44 12.53 -8.62
N GLY A 17 1.77 12.44 -9.92
CA GLY A 17 2.76 11.48 -10.44
C GLY A 17 2.28 10.03 -10.41
N GLN A 18 3.16 9.12 -10.85
CA GLN A 18 2.86 7.69 -10.98
C GLN A 18 2.42 7.05 -9.66
N TYR A 19 3.04 7.46 -8.55
CA TYR A 19 2.79 6.89 -7.23
C TYR A 19 1.66 7.61 -6.47
N GLY A 20 1.02 8.65 -7.00
CA GLY A 20 -0.09 9.31 -6.30
C GLY A 20 0.32 10.29 -5.19
N ASN A 21 1.19 9.91 -4.25
CA ASN A 21 1.79 10.81 -3.26
C ASN A 21 3.12 10.27 -2.70
N ALA A 22 3.75 11.01 -1.78
CA ALA A 22 5.02 10.64 -1.17
C ALA A 22 4.95 9.35 -0.33
N LEU A 23 3.85 9.11 0.40
CA LEU A 23 3.68 7.92 1.24
C LEU A 23 3.55 6.64 0.41
N GLN A 24 2.76 6.71 -0.66
CA GLN A 24 2.62 5.64 -1.64
C GLN A 24 3.95 5.34 -2.36
N GLY A 25 4.72 6.38 -2.72
CA GLY A 25 6.06 6.22 -3.27
C GLY A 25 7.05 5.57 -2.30
N ALA A 26 7.01 5.95 -1.02
CA ALA A 26 7.83 5.36 0.03
C ALA A 26 7.48 3.88 0.27
N ALA A 27 6.19 3.55 0.26
CA ALA A 27 5.68 2.18 0.39
C ALA A 27 6.10 1.27 -0.77
N ALA A 28 6.20 1.82 -1.99
CA ALA A 28 6.64 1.10 -3.18
C ALA A 28 8.17 0.85 -3.27
N GLY A 29 8.99 1.52 -2.44
CA GLY A 29 10.45 1.38 -2.42
C GLY A 29 10.94 0.21 -1.55
N SER A 30 12.18 -0.25 -1.72
CA SER A 30 12.68 -1.51 -1.11
C SER A 30 13.71 -1.39 0.02
N TRP A 31 14.44 -0.27 0.18
CA TRP A 31 15.62 -0.23 1.07
C TRP A 31 15.54 0.77 2.24
N GLN A 32 14.67 1.78 2.16
CA GLN A 32 14.55 2.85 3.17
C GLN A 32 13.09 3.21 3.48
N GLY A 33 12.15 2.35 3.02
CA GLY A 33 10.72 2.62 3.08
C GLY A 33 10.24 2.90 4.51
N GLU A 34 10.63 2.10 5.50
CA GLU A 34 10.09 2.25 6.86
C GLU A 34 10.43 3.59 7.51
N GLY A 35 11.69 4.04 7.44
CA GLY A 35 12.11 5.30 8.04
C GLY A 35 11.41 6.49 7.39
N VAL A 36 11.24 6.43 6.06
CA VAL A 36 10.52 7.47 5.31
C VAL A 36 9.02 7.41 5.59
N ILE A 37 8.40 6.23 5.64
CA ILE A 37 6.98 6.04 6.00
C ILE A 37 6.71 6.61 7.39
N LYS A 38 7.54 6.25 8.40
CA LYS A 38 7.41 6.79 9.77
C LYS A 38 7.50 8.30 9.77
N LEU A 39 8.53 8.87 9.12
CA LEU A 39 8.69 10.32 9.02
C LEU A 39 7.48 10.99 8.34
N LEU A 40 6.96 10.44 7.24
CA LEU A 40 5.82 11.02 6.53
C LEU A 40 4.55 10.99 7.40
N LEU A 41 4.29 9.86 8.08
CA LEU A 41 3.14 9.73 8.99
C LEU A 41 3.28 10.67 10.21
N GLU A 42 4.47 10.82 10.77
CA GLU A 42 4.77 11.80 11.84
C GLU A 42 4.52 13.25 11.40
N ARG A 43 4.63 13.53 10.10
CA ARG A 43 4.37 14.85 9.52
C ARG A 43 2.94 15.02 9.02
N GLY A 44 2.04 14.07 9.30
CA GLY A 44 0.62 14.16 8.97
C GLY A 44 0.25 13.67 7.56
N ALA A 45 1.06 12.77 6.97
CA ALA A 45 0.64 12.08 5.77
C ALA A 45 -0.66 11.29 6.01
N ASP A 46 -1.63 11.44 5.12
CA ASP A 46 -2.85 10.65 5.13
C ASP A 46 -2.56 9.21 4.70
N ILE A 47 -2.65 8.28 5.66
CA ILE A 47 -2.36 6.86 5.47
C ILE A 47 -3.32 6.17 4.50
N ASN A 48 -4.53 6.71 4.34
CA ASN A 48 -5.58 6.15 3.49
C ASN A 48 -5.79 6.97 2.20
N ALA A 49 -4.89 7.91 1.92
CA ALA A 49 -4.95 8.71 0.70
C ALA A 49 -4.94 7.80 -0.54
N GLN A 50 -5.97 7.95 -1.37
CA GLN A 50 -6.09 7.26 -2.63
C GLN A 50 -5.44 8.05 -3.78
N GLY A 51 -4.85 7.35 -4.75
CA GLY A 51 -4.23 7.89 -5.94
C GLY A 51 -3.22 6.94 -6.59
N GLY A 52 -2.58 7.42 -7.65
CA GLY A 52 -1.52 6.67 -8.33
C GLY A 52 -1.97 5.37 -8.97
N GLN A 53 -1.02 4.66 -9.57
CA GLN A 53 -1.27 3.38 -10.24
C GLN A 53 -1.71 2.28 -9.26
N TYR A 54 -1.23 2.35 -8.02
CA TYR A 54 -1.42 1.29 -7.02
C TYR A 54 -2.59 1.56 -6.07
N GLY A 55 -3.35 2.64 -6.21
CA GLY A 55 -4.50 2.92 -5.34
C GLY A 55 -4.12 3.61 -4.03
N ASN A 56 -3.39 2.94 -3.13
CA ASN A 56 -2.94 3.53 -1.87
C ASN A 56 -1.60 2.95 -1.40
N SER A 57 -1.11 3.38 -0.24
CA SER A 57 0.22 2.98 0.24
C SER A 57 0.29 1.50 0.62
N LEU A 58 -0.78 0.94 1.18
CA LEU A 58 -0.82 -0.48 1.53
C LEU A 58 -0.76 -1.34 0.27
N GLN A 59 -1.59 -1.01 -0.73
CA GLN A 59 -1.59 -1.70 -2.02
C GLN A 59 -0.24 -1.53 -2.76
N ALA A 60 0.37 -0.35 -2.72
CA ALA A 60 1.70 -0.11 -3.29
C ALA A 60 2.79 -0.99 -2.64
N ALA A 61 2.78 -1.12 -1.31
CA ALA A 61 3.71 -1.98 -0.59
C ALA A 61 3.54 -3.46 -0.98
N VAL A 62 2.29 -3.93 -1.06
CA VAL A 62 1.97 -5.30 -1.48
C VAL A 62 2.45 -5.57 -2.90
N VAL A 63 2.10 -4.73 -3.87
CA VAL A 63 2.48 -4.93 -5.28
C VAL A 63 4.00 -4.95 -5.46
N ARG A 64 4.74 -4.22 -4.63
CA ARG A 64 6.21 -4.15 -4.70
C ARG A 64 6.92 -5.16 -3.80
N GLY A 65 6.18 -5.99 -3.06
CA GLY A 65 6.73 -7.01 -2.16
C GLY A 65 7.49 -6.42 -0.97
N ASN A 66 7.10 -5.23 -0.49
CA ASN A 66 7.70 -4.63 0.69
C ASN A 66 6.93 -5.05 1.96
N ASP A 67 7.18 -6.28 2.41
CA ASP A 67 6.53 -6.88 3.59
C ASP A 67 6.69 -6.02 4.86
N ALA A 68 7.82 -5.33 4.99
CA ALA A 68 8.12 -4.44 6.11
C ALA A 68 7.18 -3.22 6.11
N ALA A 69 6.98 -2.59 4.95
CA ALA A 69 6.01 -1.52 4.78
C ALA A 69 4.57 -2.01 4.96
N VAL A 70 4.22 -3.21 4.47
CA VAL A 70 2.88 -3.80 4.69
C VAL A 70 2.57 -3.89 6.19
N LYS A 71 3.47 -4.49 6.97
CA LYS A 71 3.31 -4.61 8.43
C LYS A 71 3.19 -3.24 9.09
N LEU A 72 4.12 -2.33 8.78
CA LEU A 72 4.15 -0.99 9.36
C LEU A 72 2.87 -0.19 9.07
N LEU A 73 2.37 -0.21 7.84
CA LEU A 73 1.17 0.51 7.45
C LEU A 73 -0.07 -0.06 8.15
N LEU A 74 -0.20 -1.38 8.22
CA LEU A 74 -1.29 -2.03 8.95
C LEU A 74 -1.24 -1.72 10.46
N ASP A 75 -0.06 -1.71 11.05
CA ASP A 75 0.12 -1.35 12.47
C ASP A 75 -0.13 0.14 12.75
N LYS A 76 -0.06 0.98 11.70
CA LYS A 76 -0.40 2.41 11.76
C LYS A 76 -1.85 2.70 11.39
N GLY A 77 -2.68 1.68 11.15
CA GLY A 77 -4.11 1.83 10.91
C GLY A 77 -4.49 2.11 9.45
N ALA A 78 -3.67 1.65 8.49
CA ALA A 78 -4.09 1.64 7.09
C ALA A 78 -5.36 0.80 6.92
N ASP A 79 -6.31 1.30 6.15
CA ASP A 79 -7.53 0.57 5.82
C ASP A 79 -7.21 -0.64 4.95
N ILE A 80 -7.37 -1.81 5.55
CA ILE A 80 -7.05 -3.10 4.94
C ILE A 80 -7.96 -3.44 3.75
N ASN A 81 -9.18 -2.89 3.73
CA ASN A 81 -10.20 -3.13 2.73
C ASN A 81 -10.39 -1.94 1.79
N ALA A 82 -9.50 -0.94 1.83
CA ALA A 82 -9.56 0.20 0.93
C ALA A 82 -9.55 -0.28 -0.52
N GLN A 83 -10.55 0.17 -1.28
CA GLN A 83 -10.72 -0.11 -2.69
C GLN A 83 -10.02 0.95 -3.56
N GLY A 84 -9.34 0.50 -4.61
CA GLY A 84 -8.62 1.36 -5.54
C GLY A 84 -7.53 0.65 -6.33
N GLY A 85 -6.84 1.40 -7.19
CA GLY A 85 -5.72 0.88 -7.96
C GLY A 85 -6.12 -0.24 -8.94
N GLN A 86 -5.11 -0.91 -9.50
CA GLN A 86 -5.31 -1.94 -10.52
C GLN A 86 -5.99 -3.22 -9.99
N TYR A 87 -5.71 -3.60 -8.74
CA TYR A 87 -6.15 -4.88 -8.17
C TYR A 87 -7.31 -4.74 -7.18
N ASP A 88 -7.82 -3.52 -6.96
CA ASP A 88 -8.89 -3.17 -6.04
C ASP A 88 -8.52 -3.21 -4.56
N THR A 89 -8.09 -4.35 -4.00
CA THR A 89 -7.66 -4.44 -2.60
C THR A 89 -6.22 -4.92 -2.44
N ALA A 90 -5.65 -4.73 -1.24
CA ALA A 90 -4.35 -5.30 -0.89
C ALA A 90 -4.36 -6.83 -0.96
N LEU A 91 -5.47 -7.48 -0.60
CA LEU A 91 -5.60 -8.94 -0.66
C LEU A 91 -5.61 -9.45 -2.10
N GLN A 92 -6.38 -8.81 -2.99
CA GLN A 92 -6.39 -9.14 -4.42
C GLN A 92 -5.03 -8.89 -5.08
N ALA A 93 -4.34 -7.81 -4.71
CA ALA A 93 -2.97 -7.52 -5.19
C ALA A 93 -1.97 -8.61 -4.76
N ALA A 94 -2.10 -9.11 -3.51
CA ALA A 94 -1.23 -10.17 -3.00
C ALA A 94 -1.52 -11.52 -3.66
N ALA A 95 -2.79 -11.83 -3.87
CA ALA A 95 -3.24 -13.03 -4.55
C ALA A 95 -2.75 -13.10 -6.01
N ALA A 96 -2.77 -11.97 -6.73
CA ALA A 96 -2.24 -11.87 -8.09
C ALA A 96 -0.71 -12.13 -8.20
N ASN A 97 0.02 -12.07 -7.07
CA ASN A 97 1.46 -12.28 -7.00
C ASN A 97 1.83 -13.47 -6.09
N ALA A 98 0.95 -14.46 -5.98
CA ALA A 98 0.99 -15.52 -4.94
C ALA A 98 2.27 -16.38 -4.91
N HIS A 99 3.08 -16.40 -5.97
CA HIS A 99 4.36 -17.13 -5.99
C HIS A 99 5.35 -16.63 -4.92
N GLY A 100 5.25 -15.35 -4.50
CA GLY A 100 6.13 -14.76 -3.48
C GLY A 100 5.42 -14.21 -2.23
N GLN A 101 4.09 -14.16 -2.22
CA GLN A 101 3.34 -13.34 -1.24
C GLN A 101 2.44 -14.12 -0.29
N LYS A 102 2.64 -15.43 -0.13
CA LYS A 102 1.85 -16.27 0.80
C LYS A 102 1.82 -15.73 2.24
N ALA A 103 2.95 -15.21 2.73
CA ALA A 103 3.03 -14.62 4.06
C ALA A 103 2.19 -13.34 4.19
N VAL A 104 2.19 -12.50 3.15
CA VAL A 104 1.37 -11.27 3.10
C VAL A 104 -0.12 -11.61 3.00
N VAL A 105 -0.50 -12.57 2.15
CA VAL A 105 -1.90 -13.04 2.08
C VAL A 105 -2.38 -13.52 3.45
N LYS A 106 -1.57 -14.34 4.13
CA LYS A 106 -1.91 -14.83 5.47
C LYS A 106 -2.06 -13.68 6.48
N LEU A 107 -1.11 -12.74 6.50
CA LEU A 107 -1.16 -11.56 7.35
C LEU A 107 -2.41 -10.71 7.12
N LEU A 108 -2.78 -10.47 5.86
CA LEU A 108 -3.94 -9.67 5.51
C LEU A 108 -5.24 -10.35 5.98
N LEU A 109 -5.38 -11.66 5.77
CA LEU A 109 -6.52 -12.43 6.26
C LEU A 109 -6.59 -12.45 7.79
N GLU A 110 -5.46 -12.65 8.47
CA GLU A 110 -5.37 -12.62 9.95
C GLU A 110 -5.78 -11.24 10.52
N LYS A 111 -5.54 -10.15 9.78
CA LYS A 111 -5.96 -8.79 10.16
C LYS A 111 -7.34 -8.39 9.64
N GLY A 112 -8.11 -9.31 9.06
CA GLY A 112 -9.52 -9.09 8.70
C GLY A 112 -9.76 -8.50 7.30
N ALA A 113 -8.86 -8.76 6.34
CA ALA A 113 -9.14 -8.46 4.94
C ALA A 113 -10.38 -9.24 4.46
N ASP A 114 -11.28 -8.56 3.75
CA ASP A 114 -12.47 -9.19 3.16
C ASP A 114 -12.06 -10.13 2.03
N ILE A 115 -12.13 -11.43 2.31
CA ILE A 115 -11.81 -12.50 1.37
C ILE A 115 -12.73 -12.52 0.14
N ASN A 116 -13.94 -11.95 0.26
CA ASN A 116 -14.95 -11.94 -0.79
C ASN A 116 -15.12 -10.59 -1.47
N ALA A 117 -14.23 -9.62 -1.22
CA ALA A 117 -14.24 -8.34 -1.90
C ALA A 117 -14.27 -8.53 -3.43
N GLN A 118 -15.16 -7.80 -4.10
CA GLN A 118 -15.32 -7.84 -5.55
C GLN A 118 -14.82 -6.54 -6.17
N GLY A 119 -14.07 -6.65 -7.25
CA GLY A 119 -13.53 -5.54 -8.03
C GLY A 119 -12.19 -5.85 -8.70
N GLY A 120 -11.60 -4.82 -9.27
CA GLY A 120 -10.24 -4.88 -9.81
C GLY A 120 -10.10 -5.77 -11.04
N LYS A 121 -8.86 -5.93 -11.50
CA LYS A 121 -8.54 -6.62 -12.76
C LYS A 121 -9.06 -8.06 -12.86
N TYR A 122 -9.13 -8.78 -11.74
CA TYR A 122 -9.43 -10.21 -11.72
C TYR A 122 -10.76 -10.57 -11.05
N GLY A 123 -11.53 -9.59 -10.55
CA GLY A 123 -12.82 -9.82 -9.89
C GLY A 123 -12.69 -10.05 -8.38
N ASN A 124 -11.98 -11.08 -7.90
CA ASN A 124 -11.75 -11.28 -6.46
C ASN A 124 -10.39 -11.94 -6.17
N ALA A 125 -10.05 -12.12 -4.90
CA ALA A 125 -8.75 -12.66 -4.50
C ALA A 125 -8.55 -14.11 -4.99
N LEU A 126 -9.59 -14.94 -4.99
CA LEU A 126 -9.50 -16.32 -5.48
C LEU A 126 -9.28 -16.36 -6.99
N GLN A 127 -10.00 -15.53 -7.76
CA GLN A 127 -9.84 -15.41 -9.20
C GLN A 127 -8.46 -14.84 -9.58
N ALA A 128 -7.96 -13.87 -8.80
CA ALA A 128 -6.62 -13.31 -8.98
C ALA A 128 -5.52 -14.37 -8.77
N ALA A 129 -5.67 -15.25 -7.79
CA ALA A 129 -4.72 -16.33 -7.53
C ALA A 129 -4.71 -17.44 -8.59
N ALA A 130 -5.78 -17.54 -9.39
CA ALA A 130 -5.95 -18.56 -10.42
C ALA A 130 -5.56 -18.08 -11.84
N ALA A 131 -5.26 -16.79 -12.01
CA ALA A 131 -4.95 -16.15 -13.30
C ALA A 131 -3.44 -16.16 -13.61
#